data_AF-A0A7K4GX20-F1
#
_entry.id   AF-A0A7K4GX20-F1
#
_cell.length_a   1.000
_cell.length_b   1.000
_cell.length_c   1.000
_cell.angle_alpha   90.00
_cell.angle_beta   90.00
_cell.angle_gamma   90.00
#
_symmetry.space_group_name_H-M   'P 1'
#
loop_
_entity.id
_entity.type
_entity.pdbx_description
1 polymer ?
#
loop_
_entity_poly.entity_id
_entity_poly.type
_entity_poly.pdbx_seq_one_letter_code
_entity_poly.pdbx_strand_id
1 'polypeptide(L)'
;MSVEGRFLLDLRAKVNDLEKQLTETKNELTQTKDKLADTMNELDETQSKLEKTENDLEKTKIDDQEVIKNLNTENNDLKQELAEFKTKADDLDNNLALKEAKVSESEEKITSLTSELEVSKEKGSDLENQLNEANNTLSTKVGEINNLTSQVEELNSKLATAQGEITQLNSQLSELNNTLLQRDNQIQELSDKVVEKEQVLESTSAHLHEVETELDELKPPDIGAGGFASDERITCPMCGAVGTNIKVIEDKTKVLSYVGHIPMYAKKHVCKKCGYEF
;
A
#
# COMPACT_ATOMS: atom_id res chain seq x y z
N MET A 1 -1.95 -126.26 -155.08
CA MET A 1 -3.01 -125.25 -154.84
C MET A 1 -3.29 -124.97 -153.35
N SER A 2 -2.46 -125.42 -152.39
CA SER A 2 -2.71 -125.20 -150.94
C SER A 2 -1.79 -124.17 -150.26
N VAL A 3 -0.78 -123.66 -150.98
CA VAL A 3 0.29 -122.80 -150.41
C VAL A 3 -0.15 -121.32 -150.39
N GLU A 4 -0.79 -120.81 -151.45
CA GLU A 4 -1.41 -119.48 -151.50
C GLU A 4 -2.47 -119.27 -150.39
N GLY A 5 -3.29 -120.29 -150.09
CA GLY A 5 -4.35 -120.19 -149.09
C GLY A 5 -3.82 -120.06 -147.66
N ARG A 6 -2.71 -120.75 -147.32
CA ARG A 6 -2.05 -120.66 -146.01
C ARG A 6 -1.36 -119.30 -145.80
N PHE A 7 -0.68 -118.78 -146.82
CA PHE A 7 -0.05 -117.46 -146.76
C PHE A 7 -1.08 -116.33 -146.60
N LEU A 8 -2.20 -116.41 -147.32
CA LEU A 8 -3.31 -115.46 -147.19
C LEU A 8 -4.01 -115.56 -145.81
N LEU A 9 -4.10 -116.77 -145.23
CA LEU A 9 -4.60 -116.98 -143.85
C LEU A 9 -3.67 -116.38 -142.79
N ASP A 10 -2.36 -116.52 -142.96
CA ASP A 10 -1.34 -116.00 -142.05
C ASP A 10 -1.26 -114.46 -142.13
N LEU A 11 -1.41 -113.91 -143.34
CA LEU A 11 -1.59 -112.46 -143.52
C LEU A 11 -2.88 -111.96 -142.86
N ARG A 12 -4.00 -112.68 -143.02
CA ARG A 12 -5.27 -112.31 -142.38
C ARG A 12 -5.17 -112.36 -140.85
N ALA A 13 -4.46 -113.34 -140.29
CA ALA A 13 -4.21 -113.44 -138.86
C ALA A 13 -3.35 -112.25 -138.36
N LYS A 14 -2.28 -111.89 -139.09
CA LYS A 14 -1.49 -110.69 -138.80
C LYS A 14 -2.29 -109.40 -138.95
N VAL A 15 -3.14 -109.28 -139.96
CA VAL A 15 -4.01 -108.11 -140.14
C VAL A 15 -4.99 -108.01 -138.97
N ASN A 16 -5.63 -109.10 -138.56
CA ASN A 16 -6.51 -109.10 -137.38
C ASN A 16 -5.76 -108.76 -136.08
N ASP A 17 -4.52 -109.26 -135.90
CA ASP A 17 -3.71 -108.95 -134.72
C ASP A 17 -3.26 -107.49 -134.71
N LEU A 18 -2.87 -106.96 -135.87
CA LEU A 18 -2.55 -105.54 -136.04
C LEU A 18 -3.77 -104.64 -135.86
N GLU A 19 -4.95 -105.04 -136.34
CA GLU A 19 -6.22 -104.34 -136.10
C GLU A 19 -6.56 -104.32 -134.61
N LYS A 20 -6.38 -105.45 -133.92
CA LYS A 20 -6.57 -105.54 -132.47
C LYS A 20 -5.59 -104.64 -131.71
N GLN A 21 -4.30 -104.73 -132.02
CA GLN A 21 -3.28 -103.85 -131.45
C GLN A 21 -3.61 -102.39 -131.71
N LEU A 22 -3.96 -102.02 -132.95
CA LEU A 22 -4.36 -100.65 -133.31
C LEU A 22 -5.56 -100.17 -132.48
N THR A 23 -6.57 -101.02 -132.26
CA THR A 23 -7.70 -100.67 -131.39
C THR A 23 -7.32 -100.52 -129.93
N GLU A 24 -6.44 -101.37 -129.40
CA GLU A 24 -5.91 -101.29 -128.03
C GLU A 24 -5.09 -100.02 -127.85
N THR A 25 -4.15 -99.73 -128.76
CA THR A 25 -3.33 -98.51 -128.71
C THR A 25 -4.19 -97.26 -128.84
N LYS A 26 -5.25 -97.31 -129.66
CA LYS A 26 -6.19 -96.19 -129.80
C LYS A 26 -6.97 -95.94 -128.50
N ASN A 27 -7.40 -97.00 -127.82
CA ASN A 27 -8.10 -96.91 -126.54
C ASN A 27 -7.17 -96.37 -125.43
N GLU A 28 -5.93 -96.83 -125.37
CA GLU A 28 -4.91 -96.31 -124.45
C GLU A 28 -4.55 -94.84 -124.75
N LEU A 29 -4.47 -94.47 -126.03
CA LEU A 29 -4.24 -93.09 -126.44
C LEU A 29 -5.40 -92.17 -126.01
N THR A 30 -6.66 -92.64 -126.11
CA THR A 30 -7.80 -91.87 -125.59
C THR A 30 -7.72 -91.73 -124.07
N GLN A 31 -7.46 -92.81 -123.32
CA GLN A 31 -7.34 -92.75 -121.86
C GLN A 31 -6.19 -91.84 -121.38
N THR A 32 -5.06 -91.85 -122.07
CA THR A 32 -3.91 -90.98 -121.75
C THR A 32 -4.22 -89.52 -122.07
N LYS A 33 -4.95 -89.25 -123.16
CA LYS A 33 -5.42 -87.91 -123.50
C LYS A 33 -6.41 -87.36 -122.47
N ASP A 34 -7.33 -88.19 -121.98
CA ASP A 34 -8.29 -87.82 -120.95
C ASP A 34 -7.56 -87.52 -119.62
N LYS A 35 -6.66 -88.41 -119.19
CA LYS A 35 -5.81 -88.18 -118.00
C LYS A 35 -4.98 -86.90 -118.11
N LEU A 36 -4.41 -86.64 -119.28
CA LEU A 36 -3.63 -85.43 -119.51
C LEU A 36 -4.51 -84.19 -119.34
N ALA A 37 -5.72 -84.20 -119.91
CA ALA A 37 -6.68 -83.11 -119.74
C ALA A 37 -7.07 -82.90 -118.27
N ASP A 38 -7.33 -83.97 -117.52
CA ASP A 38 -7.62 -83.91 -116.08
C ASP A 38 -6.45 -83.30 -115.30
N THR A 39 -5.23 -83.77 -115.54
CA THR A 39 -4.04 -83.21 -114.87
C THR A 39 -3.76 -81.76 -115.24
N MET A 40 -4.07 -81.33 -116.47
CA MET A 40 -3.95 -79.92 -116.87
C MET A 40 -4.97 -79.05 -116.12
N ASN A 41 -6.21 -79.52 -115.97
CA ASN A 41 -7.23 -78.80 -115.18
C ASN A 41 -6.82 -78.70 -113.71
N GLU A 42 -6.31 -79.79 -113.11
CA GLU A 42 -5.81 -79.78 -111.73
C GLU A 42 -4.61 -78.83 -111.56
N LEU A 43 -3.72 -78.77 -112.54
CA LEU A 43 -2.58 -77.85 -112.55
C LEU A 43 -3.04 -76.38 -112.58
N ASP A 44 -3.99 -76.05 -113.46
CA ASP A 44 -4.55 -74.69 -113.54
C ASP A 44 -5.26 -74.30 -112.22
N GLU A 45 -6.01 -75.22 -111.61
CA GLU A 45 -6.64 -75.00 -110.30
C GLU A 45 -5.60 -74.77 -109.19
N THR A 46 -4.52 -75.55 -109.17
CA THR A 46 -3.47 -75.41 -108.16
C THR A 46 -2.66 -74.13 -108.35
N GLN A 47 -2.39 -73.71 -109.59
CA GLN A 47 -1.78 -72.41 -109.88
C GLN A 47 -2.65 -71.25 -109.39
N SER A 48 -3.96 -71.29 -109.66
CA SER A 48 -4.88 -70.26 -109.19
C SER A 48 -4.96 -70.19 -107.65
N LYS A 49 -4.96 -71.34 -106.98
CA LYS A 49 -4.93 -71.41 -105.50
C LYS A 49 -3.61 -70.87 -104.94
N LEU A 50 -2.49 -71.18 -105.57
CA LEU A 50 -1.17 -70.68 -105.16
C LEU A 50 -1.11 -69.16 -105.25
N GLU A 51 -1.48 -68.59 -106.40
CA GLU A 51 -1.48 -67.14 -106.62
C GLU A 51 -2.39 -66.40 -105.61
N LYS A 52 -3.56 -66.99 -105.29
CA LYS A 52 -4.42 -66.43 -104.24
C LYS A 52 -3.75 -66.45 -102.87
N THR A 53 -3.10 -67.56 -102.52
CA THR A 53 -2.43 -67.71 -101.22
C THR A 53 -1.22 -66.77 -101.09
N GLU A 54 -0.46 -66.57 -102.16
CA GLU A 54 0.66 -65.62 -102.21
C GLU A 54 0.19 -64.18 -101.99
N ASN A 55 -0.91 -63.79 -102.64
CA ASN A 55 -1.52 -62.47 -102.46
C ASN A 55 -2.05 -62.26 -101.04
N ASP A 56 -2.73 -63.26 -100.47
CA ASP A 56 -3.23 -63.20 -99.09
C ASP A 56 -2.06 -63.08 -98.09
N LEU A 57 -0.98 -63.84 -98.29
CA LEU A 57 0.22 -63.80 -97.44
C LEU A 57 0.91 -62.43 -97.50
N GLU A 58 1.07 -61.84 -98.68
CA GLU A 58 1.70 -60.53 -98.82
C GLU A 58 0.84 -59.44 -98.16
N LYS A 59 -0.49 -59.54 -98.30
CA LYS A 59 -1.40 -58.64 -97.59
C LYS A 59 -1.26 -58.75 -96.07
N THR A 60 -1.28 -59.97 -95.53
CA THR A 60 -1.10 -60.19 -94.08
C THR A 60 0.24 -59.65 -93.59
N LYS A 61 1.31 -59.82 -94.36
CA LYS A 61 2.63 -59.29 -94.01
C LYS A 61 2.67 -57.76 -93.95
N ILE A 62 1.97 -57.08 -94.87
CA ILE A 62 1.85 -55.62 -94.85
C ILE A 62 1.06 -55.17 -93.61
N ASP A 63 -0.07 -55.83 -93.34
CA ASP A 63 -0.92 -55.53 -92.18
C ASP A 63 -0.14 -55.73 -90.86
N ASP A 64 0.61 -56.84 -90.73
CA ASP A 64 1.46 -57.11 -89.56
C ASP A 64 2.58 -56.08 -89.40
N GLN A 65 3.21 -55.64 -90.51
CA GLN A 65 4.22 -54.58 -90.48
C GLN A 65 3.64 -53.25 -89.99
N GLU A 66 2.42 -52.91 -90.39
CA GLU A 66 1.73 -51.71 -89.93
C GLU A 66 1.40 -51.79 -88.43
N VAL A 67 0.88 -52.93 -87.98
CA VAL A 67 0.60 -53.19 -86.55
C VAL A 67 1.87 -53.09 -85.71
N ILE A 68 2.98 -53.71 -86.15
CA ILE A 68 4.27 -53.64 -85.44
C ILE A 68 4.77 -52.20 -85.35
N LYS A 69 4.63 -51.41 -86.42
CA LYS A 69 5.03 -50.01 -86.43
C LYS A 69 4.21 -49.20 -85.41
N ASN A 70 2.90 -49.39 -85.39
CA ASN A 70 2.00 -48.69 -84.47
C ASN A 70 2.27 -49.07 -83.01
N LEU A 71 2.48 -50.36 -82.72
CA LEU A 71 2.85 -50.83 -81.39
C LEU A 71 4.20 -50.27 -80.94
N ASN A 72 5.18 -50.15 -81.84
CA ASN A 72 6.47 -49.56 -81.52
C ASN A 72 6.37 -48.07 -81.20
N THR A 73 5.53 -47.31 -81.92
CA THR A 73 5.29 -45.90 -81.60
C THR A 73 4.63 -45.75 -80.24
N GLU A 74 3.56 -46.50 -79.97
CA GLU A 74 2.85 -46.46 -78.69
C GLU A 74 3.75 -46.87 -77.52
N ASN A 75 4.62 -47.86 -77.70
CA ASN A 75 5.57 -48.29 -76.67
C ASN A 75 6.61 -47.20 -76.35
N ASN A 76 7.04 -46.42 -77.35
CA ASN A 76 7.96 -45.31 -77.13
C ASN A 76 7.28 -44.13 -76.43
N ASP A 77 6.04 -43.81 -76.81
CA ASP A 77 5.25 -42.76 -76.16
C ASP A 77 5.00 -43.09 -74.69
N LEU A 78 4.58 -44.34 -74.40
CA LEU A 78 4.39 -44.82 -73.02
C LEU A 78 5.68 -44.79 -72.19
N LYS A 79 6.84 -45.08 -72.79
CA LYS A 79 8.13 -44.97 -72.11
C LYS A 79 8.48 -43.53 -71.77
N GLN A 80 8.16 -42.59 -72.67
CA GLN A 80 8.37 -41.17 -72.43
C GLN A 80 7.47 -40.67 -71.29
N GLU A 81 6.18 -40.97 -71.33
CA GLU A 81 5.24 -40.60 -70.26
C GLU A 81 5.67 -41.17 -68.91
N LEU A 82 6.14 -42.42 -68.87
CA LEU A 82 6.63 -43.05 -67.65
C LEU A 82 7.87 -42.34 -67.09
N ALA A 83 8.77 -41.87 -67.96
CA ALA A 83 9.92 -41.08 -67.54
C ALA A 83 9.49 -39.72 -66.96
N GLU A 84 8.53 -39.05 -67.58
CA GLU A 84 7.99 -37.76 -67.12
C GLU A 84 7.25 -37.89 -65.78
N PHE A 85 6.45 -38.95 -65.60
CA PHE A 85 5.81 -39.23 -64.32
C PHE A 85 6.83 -39.53 -63.23
N LYS A 86 7.93 -40.21 -63.56
CA LYS A 86 9.00 -40.49 -62.59
C LYS A 86 9.68 -39.21 -62.13
N THR A 87 10.04 -38.32 -63.04
CA THR A 87 10.63 -37.02 -62.67
C THR A 87 9.68 -36.19 -61.82
N LYS A 88 8.38 -36.23 -62.13
CA LYS A 88 7.37 -35.50 -61.35
C LYS A 88 7.19 -36.08 -59.95
N ALA A 89 7.31 -37.40 -59.79
CA ALA A 89 7.30 -38.05 -58.48
C ALA A 89 8.51 -37.60 -57.65
N ASP A 90 9.71 -37.62 -58.23
CA ASP A 90 10.94 -37.18 -57.56
C ASP A 90 10.84 -35.69 -57.13
N ASP A 91 10.30 -34.83 -57.98
CA ASP A 91 10.07 -33.41 -57.66
C ASP A 91 9.05 -33.22 -56.52
N LEU A 92 7.99 -34.03 -56.49
CA LEU A 92 7.00 -33.99 -55.41
C LEU A 92 7.59 -34.45 -54.08
N ASP A 93 8.38 -35.52 -54.09
CA ASP A 93 9.05 -36.04 -52.89
C ASP A 93 10.03 -35.00 -52.31
N ASN A 94 10.83 -34.35 -53.18
CA ASN A 94 11.73 -33.27 -52.76
C ASN A 94 10.97 -32.08 -52.17
N ASN A 95 9.85 -31.68 -52.80
CA ASN A 95 9.03 -30.60 -52.27
C ASN A 95 8.38 -30.95 -50.93
N LEU A 96 7.94 -32.21 -50.76
CA LEU A 96 7.37 -32.71 -49.52
C LEU A 96 8.41 -32.66 -48.39
N ALA A 97 9.62 -33.16 -48.63
CA ALA A 97 10.72 -33.09 -47.67
C ALA A 97 11.06 -31.64 -47.27
N LEU A 98 11.08 -30.71 -48.22
CA LEU A 98 11.28 -29.28 -47.93
C LEU A 98 10.16 -28.66 -47.09
N LYS A 99 8.92 -29.11 -47.29
CA LYS A 99 7.77 -28.64 -46.50
C LYS A 99 7.80 -29.21 -45.09
N GLU A 100 8.14 -30.49 -44.93
CA GLU A 100 8.31 -31.14 -43.63
C GLU A 100 9.40 -30.44 -42.80
N ALA A 101 10.55 -30.12 -43.40
CA ALA A 101 11.61 -29.38 -42.73
C ALA A 101 11.14 -28.00 -42.22
N LYS A 102 10.36 -27.26 -43.03
CA LYS A 102 9.80 -25.96 -42.64
C LYS A 102 8.74 -26.07 -41.54
N VAL A 103 7.96 -27.16 -41.53
CA VAL A 103 7.01 -27.44 -40.45
C VAL A 103 7.77 -27.66 -39.15
N SER A 104 8.82 -28.51 -39.16
CA SER A 104 9.67 -28.74 -37.99
C SER A 104 10.30 -27.45 -37.45
N GLU A 105 10.86 -26.60 -38.32
CA GLU A 105 11.41 -25.30 -37.92
C GLU A 105 10.34 -24.39 -37.28
N SER A 106 9.12 -24.39 -37.84
CA SER A 106 8.01 -23.61 -37.30
C SER A 106 7.55 -24.12 -35.93
N GLU A 107 7.52 -25.44 -35.72
CA GLU A 107 7.17 -26.08 -34.45
C GLU A 107 8.20 -25.78 -33.35
N GLU A 108 9.49 -25.81 -33.68
CA GLU A 108 10.56 -25.40 -32.76
C GLU A 108 10.41 -23.92 -32.35
N LYS A 109 10.13 -23.05 -33.32
CA LYS A 109 9.92 -21.62 -33.05
C LYS A 109 8.69 -21.36 -32.19
N ILE A 110 7.59 -22.07 -32.44
CA ILE A 110 6.38 -22.00 -31.60
C ILE A 110 6.74 -22.40 -30.16
N THR A 111 7.47 -23.50 -29.99
CA THR A 111 7.87 -23.98 -28.66
C THR A 111 8.71 -22.95 -27.90
N SER A 112 9.68 -22.31 -28.58
CA SER A 112 10.50 -21.24 -27.98
C SER A 112 9.64 -20.04 -27.56
N LEU A 113 8.78 -19.55 -28.46
CA LEU A 113 7.92 -18.39 -28.18
C LEU A 113 6.92 -18.67 -27.06
N THR A 114 6.38 -19.89 -26.98
CA THR A 114 5.52 -20.31 -25.87
C THR A 114 6.27 -20.27 -24.54
N SER A 115 7.52 -20.75 -24.50
CA SER A 115 8.32 -20.68 -23.27
C SER A 115 8.64 -19.25 -22.84
N GLU A 116 8.97 -18.36 -23.79
CA GLU A 116 9.23 -16.94 -23.51
C GLU A 116 7.98 -16.21 -22.99
N LEU A 117 6.81 -16.58 -23.51
CA LEU A 117 5.53 -16.03 -23.07
C LEU A 117 5.22 -16.39 -21.62
N GLU A 118 5.41 -17.65 -21.22
CA GLU A 118 5.19 -18.08 -19.83
C GLU A 118 6.15 -17.39 -18.86
N VAL A 119 7.44 -17.27 -19.20
CA VAL A 119 8.41 -16.52 -18.39
C VAL A 119 7.99 -15.05 -18.24
N SER A 120 7.53 -14.43 -19.33
CA SER A 120 7.07 -13.04 -19.30
C SER A 120 5.82 -12.86 -18.43
N LYS A 121 4.92 -13.84 -18.43
CA LYS A 121 3.70 -13.85 -17.62
C LYS A 121 4.01 -14.00 -16.13
N GLU A 122 4.93 -14.90 -15.78
CA GLU A 122 5.43 -15.04 -14.40
C GLU A 122 6.05 -13.74 -13.89
N LYS A 123 6.89 -13.10 -14.71
CA LYS A 123 7.49 -11.80 -14.38
C LYS A 123 6.43 -10.70 -14.22
N GLY A 124 5.38 -10.73 -15.04
CA GLY A 124 4.25 -9.81 -14.90
C GLY A 124 3.55 -9.96 -13.54
N SER A 125 3.28 -11.19 -13.13
CA SER A 125 2.66 -11.48 -11.83
C SER A 125 3.55 -11.08 -10.66
N ASP A 126 4.87 -11.29 -10.74
CA ASP A 126 5.83 -10.88 -9.70
C ASP A 126 5.85 -9.35 -9.53
N LEU A 127 5.91 -8.60 -10.64
CA LEU A 127 5.85 -7.14 -10.60
C LEU A 127 4.53 -6.62 -10.02
N GLU A 128 3.42 -7.28 -10.31
CA GLU A 128 2.10 -6.91 -9.78
C GLU A 128 2.04 -7.13 -8.26
N ASN A 129 2.63 -8.21 -7.76
CA ASN A 129 2.77 -8.46 -6.32
C ASN A 129 3.64 -7.40 -5.64
N GLN A 130 4.81 -7.09 -6.21
CA GLN A 130 5.70 -6.04 -5.69
C GLN A 130 5.02 -4.67 -5.65
N LEU A 131 4.23 -4.34 -6.67
CA LEU A 131 3.46 -3.09 -6.70
C LEU A 131 2.42 -3.03 -5.57
N ASN A 132 1.73 -4.14 -5.32
CA ASN A 132 0.76 -4.23 -4.22
C ASN A 132 1.44 -4.09 -2.84
N GLU A 133 2.59 -4.72 -2.64
CA GLU A 133 3.38 -4.58 -1.41
C GLU A 133 3.86 -3.14 -1.19
N ALA A 134 4.36 -2.48 -2.25
CA ALA A 134 4.77 -1.09 -2.21
C ALA A 134 3.59 -0.15 -1.87
N ASN A 135 2.42 -0.38 -2.48
CA ASN A 135 1.21 0.40 -2.19
C ASN A 135 0.73 0.24 -0.74
N ASN A 136 0.76 -0.99 -0.21
CA ASN A 136 0.41 -1.25 1.18
C ASN A 136 1.38 -0.52 2.13
N THR A 137 2.68 -0.60 1.86
CA THR A 137 3.71 0.09 2.63
C THR A 137 3.52 1.60 2.60
N LEU A 138 3.22 2.17 1.43
CA LEU A 138 2.94 3.59 1.27
C LEU A 138 1.72 4.01 2.11
N SER A 139 0.64 3.24 2.05
CA SER A 139 -0.58 3.47 2.85
C SER A 139 -0.28 3.49 4.35
N THR A 140 0.51 2.52 4.84
CA THR A 140 0.96 2.51 6.25
C THR A 140 1.77 3.75 6.59
N LYS A 141 2.72 4.16 5.75
CA LYS A 141 3.55 5.34 5.98
C LYS A 141 2.75 6.64 5.98
N VAL A 142 1.74 6.77 5.11
CA VAL A 142 0.80 7.90 5.14
C VAL A 142 0.03 7.93 6.47
N GLY A 143 -0.42 6.78 6.97
CA GLY A 143 -1.05 6.68 8.28
C GLY A 143 -0.14 7.13 9.43
N GLU A 144 1.12 6.69 9.43
CA GLU A 144 2.14 7.12 10.40
C GLU A 144 2.37 8.64 10.36
N ILE A 145 2.49 9.22 9.16
CA ILE A 145 2.66 10.66 8.97
C ILE A 145 1.49 11.45 9.55
N ASN A 146 0.25 11.01 9.29
CA ASN A 146 -0.95 11.67 9.82
C ASN A 146 -0.97 11.64 11.35
N ASN A 147 -0.63 10.49 11.95
CA ASN A 147 -0.55 10.36 13.40
C ASN A 147 0.53 11.28 14.02
N LEU A 148 1.73 11.32 13.42
CA LEU A 148 2.80 12.22 13.86
C LEU A 148 2.40 13.70 13.71
N THR A 149 1.68 14.03 12.64
CA THR A 149 1.16 15.39 12.41
C THR A 149 0.21 15.81 13.54
N SER A 150 -0.75 14.95 13.90
CA SER A 150 -1.66 15.23 15.02
C SER A 150 -0.94 15.37 16.37
N GLN A 151 0.11 14.57 16.62
CA GLN A 151 0.90 14.70 17.85
C GLN A 151 1.65 16.04 17.91
N VAL A 152 2.17 16.51 16.78
CA VAL A 152 2.84 17.83 16.69
C VAL A 152 1.84 18.95 16.96
N GLU A 153 0.64 18.89 16.42
CA GLU A 153 -0.44 19.86 16.68
C GLU A 153 -0.84 19.91 18.17
N GLU A 154 -0.95 18.74 18.82
CA GLU A 154 -1.24 18.63 20.24
C GLU A 154 -0.13 19.25 21.10
N LEU A 155 1.13 18.93 20.79
CA LEU A 155 2.30 19.49 21.50
C LEU A 155 2.39 21.01 21.33
N ASN A 156 2.13 21.52 20.13
CA ASN A 156 2.08 22.97 19.87
C ASN A 156 0.97 23.66 20.69
N SER A 157 -0.19 23.03 20.82
CA SER A 157 -1.28 23.55 21.65
C SER A 157 -0.89 23.60 23.12
N LYS A 158 -0.27 22.53 23.65
CA LYS A 158 0.25 22.49 25.03
C LYS A 158 1.32 23.55 25.26
N LEU A 159 2.22 23.76 24.30
CA LEU A 159 3.27 24.78 24.37
C LEU A 159 2.66 26.18 24.45
N ALA A 160 1.65 26.48 23.62
CA ALA A 160 0.95 27.76 23.64
C ALA A 160 0.26 28.02 24.99
N THR A 161 -0.40 26.99 25.56
CA THR A 161 -0.99 27.08 26.90
C THR A 161 0.06 27.40 27.97
N ALA A 162 1.18 26.65 28.00
CA ALA A 162 2.25 26.87 28.96
C ALA A 162 2.89 28.27 28.84
N GLN A 163 3.05 28.79 27.61
CA GLN A 163 3.51 30.16 27.39
C GLN A 163 2.53 31.21 27.93
N GLY A 164 1.23 30.97 27.80
CA GLY A 164 0.18 31.80 28.39
C GLY A 164 0.28 31.83 29.93
N GLU A 165 0.42 30.66 30.55
CA GLU A 165 0.58 30.53 32.00
C GLU A 165 1.83 31.25 32.52
N ILE A 166 2.97 31.12 31.83
CA ILE A 166 4.21 31.85 32.15
C ILE A 166 3.97 33.37 32.11
N THR A 167 3.26 33.86 31.08
CA THR A 167 2.96 35.30 30.95
C THR A 167 2.08 35.80 32.09
N GLN A 168 1.08 35.00 32.49
CA GLN A 168 0.21 35.31 33.62
C GLN A 168 0.98 35.33 34.95
N LEU A 169 1.79 34.30 35.21
CA LEU A 169 2.63 34.23 36.42
C LEU A 169 3.60 35.40 36.50
N ASN A 170 4.24 35.78 35.40
CA ASN A 170 5.12 36.95 35.35
C ASN A 170 4.39 38.25 35.68
N SER A 171 3.14 38.40 35.21
CA SER A 171 2.31 39.56 35.53
C SER A 171 1.96 39.61 37.02
N GLN A 172 1.57 38.48 37.61
CA GLN A 172 1.32 38.35 39.04
C GLN A 172 2.56 38.65 39.89
N LEU A 173 3.74 38.18 39.46
CA LEU A 173 5.01 38.44 40.13
C LEU A 173 5.33 39.95 40.13
N SER A 174 5.12 40.63 39.00
CA SER A 174 5.29 42.09 38.89
C SER A 174 4.35 42.85 39.84
N GLU A 175 3.07 42.46 39.91
CA GLU A 175 2.09 43.06 40.82
C GLU A 175 2.46 42.86 42.29
N LEU A 176 2.91 41.65 42.65
CA LEU A 176 3.36 41.34 44.00
C LEU A 176 4.62 42.15 44.38
N ASN A 177 5.58 42.29 43.45
CA ASN A 177 6.77 43.12 43.65
C ASN A 177 6.41 44.60 43.87
N ASN A 178 5.46 45.15 43.09
CA ASN A 178 4.98 46.52 43.30
C ASN A 178 4.31 46.67 44.66
N THR A 179 3.52 45.68 45.07
CA THR A 179 2.88 45.67 46.39
C THR A 179 3.93 45.61 47.51
N LEU A 180 4.95 44.77 47.38
CA LEU A 180 6.06 44.72 48.34
C LEU A 180 6.77 46.07 48.47
N LEU A 181 7.11 46.71 47.35
CA LEU A 181 7.76 48.02 47.35
C LEU A 181 6.88 49.10 48.01
N GLN A 182 5.57 49.07 47.79
CA GLN A 182 4.64 49.96 48.49
C GLN A 182 4.62 49.69 50.01
N ARG A 183 4.67 48.43 50.44
CA ARG A 183 4.73 48.06 51.85
C ARG A 183 6.04 48.47 52.49
N ASP A 184 7.17 48.29 51.81
CA ASP A 184 8.47 48.72 52.28
C ASP A 184 8.51 50.25 52.48
N ASN A 185 7.96 51.03 51.53
CA ASN A 185 7.83 52.48 51.68
C ASN A 185 6.95 52.86 52.89
N GLN A 186 5.82 52.18 53.09
CA GLN A 186 4.96 52.40 54.26
C GLN A 186 5.66 52.07 55.58
N ILE A 187 6.44 50.99 55.62
CA ILE A 187 7.24 50.62 56.79
C ILE A 187 8.27 51.71 57.08
N GLN A 188 8.95 52.22 56.05
CA GLN A 188 9.91 53.32 56.22
C GLN A 188 9.22 54.58 56.77
N GLU A 189 8.09 54.99 56.19
CA GLU A 189 7.33 56.15 56.68
C GLU A 189 6.86 55.98 58.14
N LEU A 190 6.41 54.78 58.51
CA LEU A 190 6.03 54.49 59.89
C LEU A 190 7.24 54.49 60.82
N SER A 191 8.37 53.95 60.39
CA SER A 191 9.63 53.96 61.13
C SER A 191 10.10 55.39 61.39
N ASP A 192 10.05 56.26 60.38
CA ASP A 192 10.43 57.68 60.51
C ASP A 192 9.53 58.40 61.52
N LYS A 193 8.21 58.13 61.49
CA LYS A 193 7.26 58.65 62.47
C LYS A 193 7.52 58.15 63.88
N VAL A 194 7.94 56.90 64.04
CA VAL A 194 8.32 56.36 65.37
C VAL A 194 9.52 57.11 65.91
N VAL A 195 10.57 57.31 65.10
CA VAL A 195 11.77 58.08 65.48
C VAL A 195 11.39 59.52 65.86
N GLU A 196 10.55 60.18 65.07
CA GLU A 196 10.04 61.53 65.38
C GLU A 196 9.31 61.55 66.73
N LYS A 197 8.43 60.57 66.98
CA LYS A 197 7.69 60.46 68.25
C LYS A 197 8.61 60.16 69.43
N GLU A 198 9.65 59.34 69.26
CA GLU A 198 10.67 59.09 70.28
C GLU A 198 11.45 60.36 70.63
N GLN A 199 11.87 61.14 69.64
CA GLN A 199 12.52 62.44 69.86
C GLN A 199 11.61 63.43 70.60
N VAL A 200 10.33 63.49 70.23
CA VAL A 200 9.34 64.33 70.93
C VAL A 200 9.16 63.86 72.37
N LEU A 201 9.10 62.54 72.61
CA LEU A 201 9.00 61.97 73.95
C LEU A 201 10.24 62.30 74.79
N GLU A 202 11.44 62.18 74.23
CA GLU A 202 12.69 62.54 74.90
C GLU A 202 12.73 64.03 75.25
N SER A 203 12.37 64.90 74.31
CA SER A 203 12.27 66.34 74.54
C SER A 203 11.21 66.68 75.60
N THR A 204 10.05 66.04 75.55
CA THR A 204 8.98 66.25 76.54
C THR A 204 9.43 65.75 77.91
N SER A 205 10.12 64.61 77.99
CA SER A 205 10.68 64.07 79.23
C SER A 205 11.77 64.97 79.80
N ALA A 206 12.64 65.54 78.96
CA ALA A 206 13.65 66.50 79.39
C ALA A 206 13.00 67.78 79.93
N HIS A 207 11.97 68.29 79.25
CA HIS A 207 11.22 69.44 79.73
C HIS A 207 10.47 69.13 81.03
N LEU A 208 9.91 67.92 81.17
CA LEU A 208 9.28 67.48 82.41
C LEU A 208 10.29 67.43 83.56
N HIS A 209 11.51 66.94 83.31
CA HIS A 209 12.60 66.94 84.28
C HIS A 209 13.06 68.36 84.65
N GLU A 210 13.14 69.27 83.68
CA GLU A 210 13.43 70.69 83.91
C GLU A 210 12.36 71.33 84.81
N VAL A 211 11.08 71.14 84.48
CA VAL A 211 9.95 71.62 85.29
C VAL A 211 9.94 70.98 86.69
N GLU A 212 10.26 69.69 86.80
CA GLU A 212 10.42 69.01 88.10
C GLU A 212 11.58 69.59 88.91
N THR A 213 12.69 69.94 88.27
CA THR A 213 13.85 70.58 88.90
C THR A 213 13.49 72.00 89.36
N GLU A 214 12.82 72.80 88.53
CA GLU A 214 12.29 74.12 88.92
C GLU A 214 11.30 74.00 90.09
N LEU A 215 10.44 72.98 90.09
CA LEU A 215 9.51 72.69 91.18
C LEU A 215 10.25 72.31 92.48
N ASP A 216 11.34 71.55 92.38
CA ASP A 216 12.20 71.19 93.52
C ASP A 216 13.02 72.39 94.03
N GLU A 217 13.46 73.31 93.17
CA GLU A 217 14.10 74.57 93.59
C GLU A 217 13.11 75.52 94.29
N LEU A 218 11.82 75.43 93.94
CA LEU A 218 10.73 76.12 94.61
C LEU A 218 10.21 75.38 95.86
N LYS A 219 10.75 74.19 96.20
CA LYS A 219 10.44 73.54 97.49
C LYS A 219 11.07 74.34 98.64
N PRO A 220 10.28 74.72 99.66
CA PRO A 220 10.83 75.29 100.90
C PRO A 220 11.78 74.30 101.58
N PRO A 221 12.86 74.77 102.25
CA PRO A 221 13.87 73.91 102.85
C PRO A 221 13.28 72.97 103.91
N ASP A 222 13.84 71.75 103.96
CA ASP A 222 13.54 70.72 104.94
C ASP A 222 13.89 71.24 106.35
N ILE A 223 12.85 71.61 107.10
CA ILE A 223 12.94 72.06 108.49
C ILE A 223 13.07 70.80 109.35
N GLY A 224 14.31 70.49 109.71
CA GLY A 224 14.63 69.47 110.69
C GLY A 224 13.86 69.67 112.01
N ALA A 225 13.47 68.53 112.58
CA ALA A 225 12.84 68.33 113.88
C ALA A 225 13.07 69.46 114.91
N GLY A 226 12.03 70.26 115.12
CA GLY A 226 11.90 71.21 116.22
C GLY A 226 10.42 71.47 116.45
N GLY A 227 9.81 70.67 117.32
CA GLY A 227 8.38 70.69 117.58
C GLY A 227 7.89 72.07 118.01
N PHE A 228 6.85 72.56 117.34
CA PHE A 228 5.98 73.62 117.84
C PHE A 228 4.53 73.18 117.71
N ALA A 229 3.98 72.78 118.85
CA ALA A 229 2.55 72.71 119.05
C ALA A 229 1.99 74.13 119.03
N SER A 230 1.11 74.44 118.09
CA SER A 230 0.26 75.62 118.17
C SER A 230 -1.12 75.21 118.66
N ASP A 231 -1.30 75.30 119.98
CA ASP A 231 -2.61 75.39 120.62
C ASP A 231 -3.43 76.50 119.96
N GLU A 232 -4.57 76.16 119.36
CA GLU A 232 -5.60 77.12 118.98
C GLU A 232 -6.08 77.84 120.25
N ARG A 233 -5.72 79.14 120.38
CA ARG A 233 -6.17 80.00 121.47
C ARG A 233 -7.66 80.32 121.32
N ILE A 234 -8.52 79.38 121.73
CA ILE A 234 -9.95 79.58 121.80
C ILE A 234 -10.29 80.60 122.90
N THR A 235 -10.98 81.66 122.50
CA THR A 235 -11.37 82.79 123.36
C THR A 235 -12.89 82.86 123.46
N CYS A 236 -13.46 82.96 124.67
CA CYS A 236 -14.91 83.13 124.83
C CYS A 236 -15.35 84.49 124.28
N PRO A 237 -16.24 84.53 123.27
CA PRO A 237 -16.66 85.77 122.62
C PRO A 237 -17.49 86.68 123.54
N MET A 238 -18.04 86.17 124.65
CA MET A 238 -18.89 86.94 125.57
C MET A 238 -18.14 87.63 126.70
N CYS A 239 -17.02 87.08 127.20
CA CYS A 239 -16.31 87.66 128.36
C CYS A 239 -14.78 87.70 128.22
N GLY A 240 -14.26 87.31 127.06
CA GLY A 240 -12.82 87.35 126.75
C GLY A 240 -11.97 86.33 127.53
N ALA A 241 -12.58 85.38 128.24
CA ALA A 241 -11.82 84.33 128.93
C ALA A 241 -11.16 83.38 127.92
N VAL A 242 -9.88 83.05 128.14
CA VAL A 242 -9.07 82.20 127.25
C VAL A 242 -8.53 80.97 127.99
N GLY A 243 -8.11 79.96 127.22
CA GLY A 243 -7.36 78.81 127.73
C GLY A 243 -8.14 77.94 128.70
N THR A 244 -7.62 77.73 129.91
CA THR A 244 -8.17 76.80 130.93
C THR A 244 -9.60 77.11 131.38
N ASN A 245 -10.08 78.32 131.09
CA ASN A 245 -11.46 78.77 131.36
C ASN A 245 -12.46 78.33 130.29
N ILE A 246 -12.02 77.69 129.20
CA ILE A 246 -12.88 77.12 128.17
C ILE A 246 -12.88 75.60 128.32
N LYS A 247 -14.07 75.00 128.52
CA LYS A 247 -14.25 73.55 128.57
C LYS A 247 -14.82 73.08 127.24
N VAL A 248 -14.16 72.14 126.58
CA VAL A 248 -14.73 71.46 125.41
C VAL A 248 -15.66 70.35 125.90
N ILE A 249 -16.90 70.35 125.43
CA ILE A 249 -17.89 69.29 125.72
C ILE A 249 -18.50 68.80 124.41
N GLU A 250 -18.99 67.57 124.42
CA GLU A 250 -19.72 67.01 123.29
C GLU A 250 -21.14 67.60 123.23
N ASP A 251 -21.48 68.20 122.09
CA ASP A 251 -22.82 68.65 121.78
C ASP A 251 -23.68 67.47 121.30
N LYS A 252 -24.34 66.82 122.27
CA LYS A 252 -25.21 65.67 122.01
C LYS A 252 -26.41 65.96 121.10
N THR A 253 -26.67 67.23 120.78
CA THR A 253 -27.71 67.62 119.81
C THR A 253 -27.24 67.51 118.37
N LYS A 254 -25.92 67.46 118.13
CA LYS A 254 -25.33 67.46 116.79
C LYS A 254 -24.41 66.26 116.60
N VAL A 255 -24.95 65.18 116.05
CA VAL A 255 -24.17 64.00 115.63
C VAL A 255 -23.46 64.31 114.31
N LEU A 256 -22.13 64.19 114.29
CA LEU A 256 -21.33 64.42 113.07
C LEU A 256 -21.28 63.18 112.19
N SER A 257 -21.04 62.01 112.79
CA SER A 257 -20.95 60.74 112.09
C SER A 257 -21.14 59.59 113.06
N TYR A 258 -21.44 58.41 112.52
CA TYR A 258 -21.47 57.16 113.29
C TYR A 258 -20.24 56.34 112.90
N VAL A 259 -19.42 56.00 113.89
CA VAL A 259 -18.34 55.02 113.71
C VAL A 259 -18.86 53.71 114.30
N GLY A 260 -19.42 52.86 113.42
CA GLY A 260 -20.22 51.70 113.84
C GLY A 260 -21.59 52.12 114.40
N HIS A 261 -21.99 51.53 115.53
CA HIS A 261 -23.26 51.85 116.20
C HIS A 261 -23.16 52.94 117.28
N ILE A 262 -22.04 53.66 117.37
CA ILE A 262 -21.80 54.70 118.38
C ILE A 262 -21.81 56.08 117.69
N PRO A 263 -22.71 57.00 118.07
CA PRO A 263 -22.72 58.36 117.53
C PRO A 263 -21.50 59.16 118.02
N MET A 264 -20.76 59.75 117.10
CA MET A 264 -19.79 60.80 117.41
C MET A 264 -20.46 62.16 117.33
N TYR A 265 -20.46 62.87 118.44
CA TYR A 265 -21.04 64.20 118.55
C TYR A 265 -20.02 65.29 118.22
N ALA A 266 -20.51 66.41 117.67
CA ALA A 266 -19.71 67.62 117.52
C ALA A 266 -19.23 68.10 118.89
N LYS A 267 -18.06 68.72 118.94
CA LYS A 267 -17.57 69.37 120.17
C LYS A 267 -17.95 70.84 120.16
N LYS A 268 -18.39 71.36 121.30
CA LYS A 268 -18.63 72.78 121.56
C LYS A 268 -17.82 73.26 122.77
N HIS A 269 -17.61 74.55 122.86
CA HIS A 269 -16.84 75.23 123.88
C HIS A 269 -17.76 75.93 124.88
N VAL A 270 -17.62 75.62 126.16
CA VAL A 270 -18.36 76.28 127.24
C VAL A 270 -17.41 77.09 128.10
N CYS A 271 -17.69 78.38 128.24
CA CYS A 271 -16.91 79.24 129.10
C CYS A 271 -17.26 79.01 130.56
N LYS A 272 -16.29 78.57 131.37
CA LYS A 272 -16.45 78.37 132.82
C LYS A 272 -16.71 79.67 133.59
N LYS A 273 -16.41 80.84 133.00
CA LYS A 273 -16.52 82.14 133.65
C LYS A 273 -17.92 82.76 133.50
N CYS A 274 -18.52 82.69 132.30
CA CYS A 274 -19.84 83.28 132.04
C CYS A 274 -20.92 82.26 131.65
N GLY A 275 -20.58 80.97 131.53
CA GLY A 275 -21.50 79.91 131.15
C GLY A 275 -21.88 79.86 129.67
N TYR A 276 -21.39 80.79 128.83
CA TYR A 276 -21.73 80.85 127.41
C TYR A 276 -21.15 79.67 126.62
N GLU A 277 -21.99 79.04 125.79
CA GLU A 277 -21.64 77.90 124.93
C GLU A 277 -21.53 78.35 123.47
N PHE A 278 -20.44 78.00 122.78
CA PHE A 278 -20.16 78.39 121.39
C PHE A 278 -19.34 77.33 120.65
#